data_AF-A0AAU0R7S0-F1
#
_entry.id   AF-A0AAU0R7S0-F1
#
_cell.length_a   1.000
_cell.length_b   1.000
_cell.length_c   1.000
_cell.angle_alpha   90.00
_cell.angle_beta   90.00
_cell.angle_gamma   90.00
#
_symmetry.space_group_name_H-M   'P 1'
#
loop_
_entity.id
_entity.type
_entity.pdbx_description
1 polymer ?
#
loop_
_entity_poly.entity_id
_entity_poly.type
_entity_poly.pdbx_seq_one_letter_code
_entity_poly.pdbx_strand_id
1 'polypeptide(L)'
;MQISSKEVLFLIGLTTIIFLIAPLFLIVYVNLYNRRKKKHAEEKESLRQAFDTELLKTQMEVQEQTLKTIGYDLHDNIGQLLGLTVMTLGSINVQDTEKAGEKVAAAEALAKRAVKELRALSRLLHGEELLSRGLVDAIAFELEYLERSDLFRISYTHPDTPLPPVADKATITFRLFQEILNNIVRHAQAKEIVINLAFAGNVLTLSIQDNGNGFDVAEIMKQHKGMGLQNIQKRAGMIGGHTQIQSAPGAGTTIKITIPY
;
A
#
# COMPACT_ATOMS: atom_id res chain seq x y z
N MET A 1 -16.26 76.18 39.46
CA MET A 1 -15.34 76.31 38.32
C MET A 1 -16.21 76.51 37.07
N GLN A 2 -16.38 77.75 36.60
CA GLN A 2 -17.19 78.05 35.40
C GLN A 2 -16.29 77.89 34.18
N ILE A 3 -16.65 76.97 33.28
CA ILE A 3 -15.96 76.73 32.01
C ILE A 3 -16.24 77.93 31.09
N SER A 4 -15.19 78.46 30.44
CA SER A 4 -15.31 79.62 29.55
C SER A 4 -16.00 79.24 28.24
N SER A 5 -16.88 80.08 27.69
CA SER A 5 -17.63 79.79 26.44
C SER A 5 -16.72 79.43 25.25
N LYS A 6 -15.47 79.92 25.25
CA LYS A 6 -14.46 79.57 24.24
C LYS A 6 -13.98 78.12 24.36
N GLU A 7 -13.88 77.60 25.58
CA GLU A 7 -13.49 76.21 25.84
C GLU A 7 -14.58 75.24 25.38
N VAL A 8 -15.86 75.60 25.59
CA VAL A 8 -17.01 74.82 25.12
C VAL A 8 -17.05 74.75 23.60
N LEU A 9 -16.88 75.88 22.91
CA LEU A 9 -16.84 75.92 21.44
C LEU A 9 -15.68 75.10 20.85
N PHE A 10 -14.50 75.15 21.47
CA PHE A 10 -13.35 74.36 21.07
C PHE A 10 -13.63 72.85 21.21
N LEU A 11 -14.23 72.44 22.32
CA LEU A 11 -14.52 71.03 22.61
C LEU A 11 -15.57 70.46 21.64
N ILE A 12 -16.61 71.24 21.31
CA ILE A 12 -17.63 70.88 20.31
C ILE A 12 -16.98 70.69 18.93
N GLY A 13 -16.10 71.62 18.52
CA GLY A 13 -15.38 71.52 17.26
C GLY A 13 -14.54 70.24 17.17
N LEU A 14 -13.79 69.91 18.23
CA LEU A 14 -12.95 68.72 18.31
C LEU A 14 -13.78 67.43 18.25
N THR A 15 -14.90 67.35 18.98
CA THR A 15 -15.80 66.19 18.94
C THR A 15 -16.43 66.01 17.56
N THR A 16 -16.78 67.10 16.88
CA THR A 16 -17.37 67.06 15.54
C THR A 16 -16.38 66.53 14.51
N ILE A 17 -15.11 66.97 14.59
CA ILE A 17 -14.04 66.49 13.70
C ILE A 17 -13.79 65.00 13.92
N ILE A 18 -13.70 64.54 15.17
CA ILE A 18 -13.54 63.11 15.49
C ILE A 18 -14.71 62.30 14.93
N PHE A 19 -15.94 62.78 15.12
CA PHE A 19 -17.14 62.10 14.65
C PHE A 19 -17.20 61.98 13.12
N LEU A 20 -16.64 62.95 12.38
CA LEU A 20 -16.56 62.90 10.91
C LEU A 20 -15.43 62.01 10.40
N ILE A 21 -14.28 61.96 11.09
CA ILE A 21 -13.10 61.20 10.65
C ILE A 21 -13.21 59.71 11.05
N ALA A 22 -13.77 59.40 12.21
CA ALA A 22 -13.84 58.04 12.72
C ALA A 22 -14.55 57.04 11.77
N PRO A 23 -15.68 57.37 11.12
CA PRO A 23 -16.33 56.49 10.14
C PRO A 23 -15.45 56.26 8.90
N LEU A 24 -14.77 57.31 8.41
CA LEU A 24 -13.87 57.18 7.25
C LEU A 24 -12.69 56.27 7.59
N PHE A 25 -12.09 56.47 8.75
CA PHE A 25 -11.01 55.61 9.25
C PHE A 25 -11.47 54.15 9.39
N LEU A 26 -12.65 53.92 9.97
CA LEU A 26 -13.25 52.58 10.10
C LEU A 26 -13.44 51.92 8.73
N ILE A 27 -14.00 52.64 7.76
CA ILE A 27 -14.22 52.13 6.39
C ILE A 27 -12.89 51.77 5.73
N VAL A 28 -11.87 52.63 5.83
CA VAL A 28 -10.53 52.36 5.28
C VAL A 28 -9.90 51.15 5.97
N TYR A 29 -9.97 51.08 7.30
CA TYR A 29 -9.44 49.97 8.08
C TYR A 29 -10.09 48.63 7.68
N VAL A 30 -11.42 48.58 7.61
CA VAL A 30 -12.17 47.38 7.20
C VAL A 30 -11.82 46.98 5.76
N ASN A 31 -11.68 47.95 4.85
CA ASN A 31 -11.26 47.66 3.47
C ASN A 31 -9.84 47.08 3.40
N LEU A 32 -8.88 47.65 4.13
CA LEU A 32 -7.51 47.14 4.19
C LEU A 32 -7.45 45.74 4.83
N TYR A 33 -8.21 45.53 5.90
CA TYR A 33 -8.34 44.24 6.56
C TYR A 33 -8.93 43.19 5.61
N ASN A 34 -10.04 43.49 4.93
CA ASN A 34 -10.68 42.60 3.97
C ASN A 34 -9.77 42.28 2.77
N ARG A 35 -9.03 43.28 2.26
CA ARG A 35 -8.04 43.06 1.19
C ARG A 35 -6.93 42.10 1.61
N ARG A 36 -6.36 42.29 2.81
CA ARG A 36 -5.33 41.39 3.35
C ARG A 36 -5.88 39.97 3.55
N LYS A 37 -7.08 39.86 4.13
CA LYS A 37 -7.77 38.58 4.33
C LYS A 37 -8.01 37.86 3.00
N LYS A 38 -8.46 38.57 1.97
CA LYS A 38 -8.67 38.02 0.63
C LYS A 38 -7.36 37.53 0.01
N LYS A 39 -6.29 38.33 0.09
CA LYS A 39 -4.98 37.95 -0.45
C LYS A 39 -4.44 36.68 0.20
N HIS A 40 -4.55 36.54 1.52
CA HIS A 40 -4.14 35.31 2.22
C HIS A 40 -5.01 34.11 1.86
N ALA A 41 -6.31 34.31 1.61
CA ALA A 41 -7.18 33.24 1.14
C ALA A 41 -6.78 32.79 -0.29
N GLU A 42 -6.49 33.73 -1.18
CA GLU A 42 -6.01 33.47 -2.54
C GLU A 42 -4.63 32.77 -2.54
N GLU A 43 -3.69 33.21 -1.71
CA GLU A 43 -2.37 32.56 -1.54
C GLU A 43 -2.51 31.13 -1.00
N LYS A 44 -3.40 30.90 -0.04
CA LYS A 44 -3.65 29.57 0.51
C LYS A 44 -4.29 28.64 -0.54
N GLU A 45 -5.19 29.18 -1.35
CA GLU A 45 -5.84 28.44 -2.42
C GLU A 45 -4.84 28.08 -3.53
N SER A 46 -3.99 29.01 -3.94
CA SER A 46 -2.96 28.74 -4.95
C SER A 46 -1.93 27.72 -4.48
N LEU A 47 -1.53 27.77 -3.21
CA LEU A 47 -0.66 26.76 -2.60
C LEU A 47 -1.31 25.38 -2.58
N ARG A 48 -2.61 25.29 -2.27
CA ARG A 48 -3.37 24.03 -2.33
C ARG A 48 -3.42 23.48 -3.74
N GLN A 49 -3.77 24.32 -4.71
CA GLN A 49 -3.82 23.92 -6.12
C GLN A 49 -2.45 23.45 -6.63
N ALA A 50 -1.37 24.14 -6.26
CA ALA A 50 -0.01 23.72 -6.61
C ALA A 50 0.36 22.38 -5.96
N PHE A 51 0.00 22.18 -4.69
CA PHE A 51 0.21 20.91 -4.00
C PHE A 51 -0.59 19.76 -4.62
N ASP A 52 -1.87 19.96 -4.92
CA ASP A 52 -2.73 18.96 -5.56
C ASP A 52 -2.22 18.59 -6.96
N THR A 53 -1.74 19.58 -7.72
CA THR A 53 -1.15 19.37 -9.05
C THR A 53 0.15 18.56 -8.95
N GLU A 54 1.02 18.89 -7.99
CA GLU A 54 2.28 18.17 -7.78
C GLU A 54 2.03 16.72 -7.31
N LEU A 55 1.01 16.53 -6.46
CA LEU A 55 0.58 15.20 -6.03
C LEU A 55 0.09 14.36 -7.22
N LEU A 56 -0.76 14.94 -8.07
CA LEU A 56 -1.27 14.27 -9.26
C LEU A 56 -0.13 13.90 -10.22
N LYS A 57 0.80 14.83 -10.44
CA LYS A 57 1.99 14.62 -11.27
C LYS A 57 2.85 13.48 -10.71
N THR A 58 3.11 13.48 -9.40
CA THR A 58 3.86 12.41 -8.74
C THR A 58 3.16 11.05 -8.89
N GLN A 59 1.84 11.01 -8.74
CA GLN A 59 1.05 9.78 -8.93
C GLN A 59 1.16 9.27 -10.37
N MET A 60 1.06 10.16 -11.36
CA MET A 60 1.24 9.81 -12.77
C MET A 60 2.65 9.28 -13.06
N GLU A 61 3.69 9.95 -12.54
CA GLU A 61 5.09 9.50 -12.71
C GLU A 61 5.31 8.11 -12.08
N VAL A 62 4.76 7.86 -10.89
CA VAL A 62 4.81 6.54 -10.24
C VAL A 62 4.08 5.48 -11.07
N GLN A 63 2.91 5.83 -11.62
CA GLN A 63 2.13 4.93 -12.47
C GLN A 63 2.86 4.60 -13.78
N GLU A 64 3.40 5.60 -14.47
CA GLU A 64 4.19 5.42 -15.70
C GLU A 64 5.43 4.55 -15.45
N GLN A 65 6.14 4.82 -14.36
CA GLN A 65 7.29 4.00 -13.97
C GLN A 65 6.89 2.56 -13.68
N THR A 66 5.76 2.34 -13.01
CA THR A 66 5.22 1.00 -12.73
C THR A 66 4.87 0.26 -14.02
N LEU A 67 4.15 0.91 -14.95
CA LEU A 67 3.83 0.36 -16.26
C LEU A 67 5.09 0.01 -17.06
N LYS A 68 6.12 0.86 -17.00
CA LYS A 68 7.40 0.62 -17.66
C LYS A 68 8.11 -0.60 -17.07
N THR A 69 8.15 -0.73 -15.74
CA THR A 69 8.71 -1.92 -15.07
C THR A 69 7.94 -3.18 -15.45
N ILE A 70 6.60 -3.15 -15.47
CA ILE A 70 5.77 -4.27 -15.93
C ILE A 70 6.11 -4.65 -17.38
N GLY A 71 6.28 -3.65 -18.25
CA GLY A 71 6.68 -3.87 -19.65
C GLY A 71 8.05 -4.56 -19.76
N TYR A 72 9.03 -4.17 -18.95
CA TYR A 72 10.32 -4.84 -18.87
C TYR A 72 10.20 -6.29 -18.39
N ASP A 73 9.48 -6.54 -17.28
CA ASP A 73 9.29 -7.89 -16.75
C ASP A 73 8.58 -8.80 -17.77
N LEU A 74 7.59 -8.27 -18.49
CA LEU A 74 6.89 -9.00 -19.54
C LEU A 74 7.84 -9.37 -20.68
N HIS A 75 8.63 -8.42 -21.17
CA HIS A 75 9.53 -8.64 -22.30
C HIS A 75 10.71 -9.56 -21.94
N ASP A 76 11.36 -9.29 -20.81
CA ASP A 76 12.60 -9.98 -20.43
C ASP A 76 12.34 -11.36 -19.83
N ASN A 77 11.30 -11.56 -19.02
CA ASN A 77 11.02 -12.91 -18.49
C ASN A 77 10.12 -13.70 -19.44
N ILE A 78 8.95 -13.18 -19.75
CA ILE A 78 7.93 -13.95 -20.49
C ILE A 78 8.29 -14.01 -21.98
N GLY A 79 8.70 -12.88 -22.55
CA GLY A 79 9.14 -12.80 -23.95
C GLY A 79 10.32 -13.73 -24.25
N GLN A 80 11.32 -13.79 -23.37
CA GLN A 80 12.46 -14.71 -23.55
C GLN A 80 12.04 -16.18 -23.43
N LEU A 81 11.20 -16.54 -22.45
CA LEU A 81 10.72 -17.91 -22.29
C LEU A 81 9.91 -18.38 -23.52
N LEU A 82 9.06 -17.51 -24.06
CA LEU A 82 8.30 -17.80 -25.28
C LEU A 82 9.20 -17.86 -26.51
N GLY A 83 10.19 -16.96 -26.62
CA GLY A 83 11.19 -16.99 -27.69
C GLY A 83 11.98 -18.30 -27.72
N LEU A 84 12.47 -18.75 -26.55
CA LEU A 84 13.13 -20.04 -26.38
C LEU A 84 12.19 -21.22 -26.70
N THR A 85 10.92 -21.11 -26.33
CA THR A 85 9.90 -22.12 -26.67
C THR A 85 9.77 -22.25 -28.20
N VAL A 86 9.61 -21.13 -28.91
CA VAL A 86 9.51 -21.11 -30.39
C VAL A 86 10.78 -21.65 -31.04
N MET A 87 11.96 -21.26 -30.57
CA MET A 87 13.24 -21.76 -31.08
C MET A 87 13.39 -23.28 -30.85
N THR A 88 13.00 -23.76 -29.68
CA THR A 88 13.05 -25.19 -29.34
C THR A 88 12.14 -25.99 -30.27
N LEU A 89 10.89 -25.54 -30.45
CA LEU A 89 9.93 -26.16 -31.38
C LEU A 89 10.42 -26.15 -32.83
N GLY A 90 10.98 -25.02 -33.29
CA GLY A 90 11.52 -24.89 -34.65
C GLY A 90 12.75 -25.77 -34.91
N SER A 91 13.44 -26.23 -33.87
CA SER A 91 14.61 -27.10 -33.98
C SER A 91 14.27 -28.61 -33.99
N ILE A 92 12.99 -28.98 -33.92
CA ILE A 92 12.55 -30.38 -33.89
C ILE A 92 12.80 -31.03 -35.26
N ASN A 93 13.53 -32.14 -35.25
CA ASN A 93 13.65 -33.03 -36.40
C ASN A 93 12.70 -34.22 -36.20
N VAL A 94 11.59 -34.23 -36.92
CA VAL A 94 10.55 -35.28 -36.82
C VAL A 94 11.01 -36.68 -37.26
N GLN A 95 12.15 -36.79 -37.95
CA GLN A 95 12.73 -38.09 -38.31
C GLN A 95 13.49 -38.76 -37.15
N ASP A 96 13.89 -37.99 -36.14
CA ASP A 96 14.52 -38.47 -34.91
C ASP A 96 13.49 -38.41 -33.78
N THR A 97 12.66 -39.45 -33.69
CA THR A 97 11.48 -39.49 -32.81
C THR A 97 11.84 -39.37 -31.32
N GLU A 98 12.99 -39.90 -30.91
CA GLU A 98 13.47 -39.80 -29.52
C GLU A 98 13.84 -38.36 -29.18
N LYS A 99 14.71 -37.72 -29.98
CA LYS A 99 15.08 -36.30 -29.76
C LYS A 99 13.91 -35.34 -29.97
N ALA A 100 12.98 -35.68 -30.85
CA ALA A 100 11.76 -34.90 -31.04
C ALA A 100 10.91 -34.90 -29.76
N GLY A 101 10.74 -36.05 -29.11
CA GLY A 101 10.03 -36.17 -27.83
C GLY A 101 10.64 -35.31 -26.73
N GLU A 102 11.97 -35.36 -26.57
CA GLU A 102 12.69 -34.54 -25.58
C GLU A 102 12.50 -33.03 -25.81
N LYS A 103 12.60 -32.59 -27.08
CA LYS A 103 12.43 -31.18 -27.44
C LYS A 103 10.99 -30.70 -27.25
N VAL A 104 9.99 -31.53 -27.54
CA VAL A 104 8.58 -31.22 -27.26
C VAL A 104 8.37 -31.05 -25.77
N ALA A 105 8.89 -31.96 -24.94
CA ALA A 105 8.78 -31.87 -23.48
C ALA A 105 9.49 -30.61 -22.93
N ALA A 106 10.67 -30.26 -23.49
CA ALA A 106 11.39 -29.04 -23.12
C ALA A 106 10.61 -27.77 -23.49
N ALA A 107 10.02 -27.71 -24.69
CA ALA A 107 9.19 -26.60 -25.12
C ALA A 107 7.92 -26.46 -24.24
N GLU A 108 7.28 -27.59 -23.90
CA GLU A 108 6.12 -27.59 -22.99
C GLU A 108 6.51 -27.07 -21.60
N ALA A 109 7.68 -27.46 -21.07
CA ALA A 109 8.16 -26.96 -19.79
C ALA A 109 8.42 -25.44 -19.80
N LEU A 110 9.03 -24.92 -20.88
CA LEU A 110 9.24 -23.48 -21.06
C LEU A 110 7.91 -22.71 -21.16
N ALA A 111 6.94 -23.23 -21.91
CA ALA A 111 5.61 -22.63 -22.03
C ALA A 111 4.86 -22.62 -20.68
N LYS A 112 4.89 -23.74 -19.93
CA LYS A 112 4.32 -23.81 -18.58
C LYS A 112 4.96 -22.80 -17.64
N ARG A 113 6.28 -22.61 -17.73
CA ARG A 113 7.00 -21.60 -16.95
C ARG A 113 6.57 -20.18 -17.34
N ALA A 114 6.46 -19.87 -18.62
CA ALA A 114 5.97 -18.56 -19.10
C ALA A 114 4.55 -18.25 -18.58
N VAL A 115 3.65 -19.23 -18.62
CA VAL A 115 2.29 -19.10 -18.06
C VAL A 115 2.32 -18.87 -16.55
N LYS A 116 3.23 -19.53 -15.82
CA LYS A 116 3.41 -19.33 -14.37
C LYS A 116 3.87 -17.90 -14.06
N GLU A 117 4.88 -17.39 -14.78
CA GLU A 117 5.39 -16.02 -14.59
C GLU A 117 4.32 -14.97 -14.98
N LEU A 118 3.56 -15.19 -16.06
CA LEU A 118 2.46 -14.31 -16.46
C LEU A 118 1.37 -14.22 -15.38
N ARG A 119 1.02 -15.37 -14.79
CA ARG A 119 0.05 -15.43 -13.69
C ARG A 119 0.59 -14.77 -12.43
N ALA A 120 1.89 -14.90 -12.14
CA ALA A 120 2.56 -14.19 -11.04
C ALA A 120 2.46 -12.66 -11.21
N LEU A 121 2.80 -12.16 -12.40
CA LEU A 121 2.70 -10.74 -12.74
C LEU A 121 1.26 -10.23 -12.67
N SER A 122 0.31 -10.99 -13.20
CA SER A 122 -1.12 -10.67 -13.17
C SER A 122 -1.64 -10.49 -11.74
N ARG A 123 -1.14 -11.25 -10.75
CA ARG A 123 -1.55 -11.11 -9.34
C ARG A 123 -1.14 -9.79 -8.71
N LEU A 124 0.06 -9.31 -9.03
CA LEU A 124 0.52 -7.99 -8.57
C LEU A 124 -0.44 -6.88 -9.04
N LEU A 125 -1.04 -7.07 -10.22
CA LEU A 125 -1.98 -6.13 -10.83
C LEU A 125 -3.43 -6.30 -10.33
N HIS A 126 -3.90 -7.54 -10.11
CA HIS A 126 -5.29 -7.80 -9.71
C HIS A 126 -5.56 -7.73 -8.20
N GLY A 127 -4.53 -7.72 -7.35
CA GLY A 127 -4.72 -7.66 -5.89
C GLY A 127 -5.52 -6.44 -5.42
N GLU A 128 -5.46 -5.31 -6.14
CA GLU A 128 -6.23 -4.11 -5.83
C GLU A 128 -7.70 -4.21 -6.25
N GLU A 129 -8.01 -4.91 -7.34
CA GLU A 129 -9.40 -5.16 -7.76
C GLU A 129 -10.09 -6.14 -6.81
N LEU A 130 -9.38 -7.18 -6.33
CA LEU A 130 -9.94 -8.14 -5.36
C LEU A 130 -10.18 -7.52 -3.98
N LEU A 131 -9.36 -6.56 -3.56
CA LEU A 131 -9.62 -5.79 -2.34
C LEU A 131 -10.96 -5.03 -2.38
N SER A 132 -11.44 -4.66 -3.58
CA SER A 132 -12.77 -4.04 -3.74
C SER A 132 -13.92 -5.02 -3.45
N ARG A 133 -13.68 -6.33 -3.54
CA ARG A 133 -14.65 -7.40 -3.21
C ARG A 133 -14.61 -7.77 -1.72
N GLY A 134 -13.44 -7.65 -1.09
CA GLY A 134 -13.26 -7.79 0.35
C GLY A 134 -11.93 -8.45 0.72
N LEU A 135 -11.46 -8.21 1.96
CA LEU A 135 -10.18 -8.76 2.44
C LEU A 135 -10.17 -10.30 2.47
N VAL A 136 -11.29 -10.93 2.85
CA VAL A 136 -11.41 -12.39 2.91
C VAL A 136 -11.21 -13.01 1.54
N ASP A 137 -11.87 -12.47 0.52
CA ASP A 137 -11.80 -12.95 -0.87
C ASP A 137 -10.41 -12.70 -1.47
N ALA A 138 -9.82 -11.53 -1.20
CA ALA A 138 -8.48 -11.21 -1.66
C ALA A 138 -7.44 -12.20 -1.11
N ILE A 139 -7.51 -12.54 0.19
CA ILE A 139 -6.64 -13.55 0.80
C ILE A 139 -6.90 -14.93 0.18
N ALA A 140 -8.16 -15.36 0.08
CA ALA A 140 -8.51 -16.67 -0.48
C ALA A 140 -7.96 -16.86 -1.91
N PHE A 141 -8.10 -15.84 -2.76
CA PHE A 141 -7.59 -15.86 -4.12
C PHE A 141 -6.05 -16.01 -4.20
N GLU A 142 -5.33 -15.36 -3.28
CA GLU A 142 -3.88 -15.47 -3.23
C GLU A 142 -3.43 -16.87 -2.79
N LEU A 143 -4.13 -17.46 -1.82
CA LEU A 143 -3.88 -18.80 -1.29
C LEU A 143 -4.22 -19.93 -2.27
N GLU A 144 -5.34 -19.84 -3.00
CA GLU A 144 -5.77 -20.88 -3.97
C GLU A 144 -4.63 -21.25 -4.92
N TYR A 145 -3.83 -20.28 -5.34
CA TYR A 145 -2.72 -20.56 -6.23
C TYR A 145 -1.47 -21.11 -5.56
N LEU A 146 -1.19 -20.70 -4.33
CA LEU A 146 -0.10 -21.31 -3.60
C LEU A 146 -0.41 -22.80 -3.37
N GLU A 147 -1.66 -23.14 -3.10
CA GLU A 147 -2.10 -24.54 -3.07
C GLU A 147 -1.94 -25.22 -4.43
N ARG A 148 -2.35 -24.58 -5.54
CA ARG A 148 -2.18 -25.13 -6.90
C ARG A 148 -0.73 -25.28 -7.36
N SER A 149 0.24 -24.76 -6.61
CA SER A 149 1.66 -24.97 -6.90
C SER A 149 2.17 -26.31 -6.36
N ASP A 150 1.39 -27.03 -5.56
CA ASP A 150 1.74 -28.27 -4.84
C ASP A 150 2.96 -28.13 -3.90
N LEU A 151 3.42 -26.90 -3.64
CA LEU A 151 4.58 -26.63 -2.78
C LEU A 151 4.20 -26.54 -1.29
N PHE A 152 2.95 -26.17 -0.98
CA PHE A 152 2.50 -25.91 0.38
C PHE A 152 1.15 -26.57 0.65
N ARG A 153 0.97 -27.09 1.87
CA ARG A 153 -0.34 -27.37 2.43
C ARG A 153 -0.81 -26.15 3.21
N ILE A 154 -1.94 -25.58 2.82
CA ILE A 154 -2.44 -24.35 3.42
C ILE A 154 -3.73 -24.66 4.20
N SER A 155 -3.84 -24.11 5.40
CA SER A 155 -5.08 -24.09 6.17
C SER A 155 -5.48 -22.63 6.37
N TYR A 156 -6.63 -22.25 5.85
CA TYR A 156 -7.17 -20.90 5.99
C TYR A 156 -8.50 -20.92 6.73
N THR A 157 -8.57 -20.20 7.86
CA THR A 157 -9.81 -19.97 8.61
C THR A 157 -10.12 -18.48 8.60
N HIS A 158 -11.38 -18.13 8.38
CA HIS A 158 -11.86 -16.74 8.36
C HIS A 158 -13.25 -16.63 9.00
N PRO A 159 -13.74 -15.41 9.32
CA PRO A 159 -15.09 -15.24 9.83
C PRO A 159 -16.12 -15.47 8.73
N ASP A 160 -17.31 -15.98 9.08
CA ASP A 160 -18.45 -16.11 8.15
C ASP A 160 -19.11 -14.77 7.83
N THR A 161 -18.91 -13.77 8.69
CA THR A 161 -19.50 -12.43 8.54
C THR A 161 -18.59 -11.49 7.76
N PRO A 162 -19.13 -10.65 6.85
CA PRO A 162 -18.37 -9.63 6.15
C PRO A 162 -17.65 -8.69 7.11
N LEU A 163 -16.39 -8.38 6.81
CA LEU A 163 -15.61 -7.41 7.57
C LEU A 163 -16.10 -5.97 7.30
N PRO A 164 -15.97 -5.05 8.26
CA PRO A 164 -16.35 -3.66 8.04
C PRO A 164 -15.54 -3.03 6.90
N PRO A 165 -16.15 -2.18 6.04
CA PRO A 165 -15.49 -1.57 4.90
C PRO A 165 -14.65 -0.36 5.33
N VAL A 166 -13.56 -0.57 6.07
CA VAL A 166 -12.56 0.47 6.30
C VAL A 166 -11.45 0.28 5.27
N ALA A 167 -11.62 0.92 4.10
CA ALA A 167 -10.80 0.69 2.90
C ALA A 167 -9.28 0.72 3.17
N ASP A 168 -8.82 1.66 3.99
CA ASP A 168 -7.39 1.81 4.32
C ASP A 168 -6.87 0.64 5.18
N LYS A 169 -7.67 0.20 6.17
CA LYS A 169 -7.29 -0.91 7.06
C LYS A 169 -7.26 -2.24 6.30
N ALA A 170 -8.27 -2.49 5.47
CA ALA A 170 -8.32 -3.70 4.65
C ALA A 170 -7.14 -3.77 3.67
N THR A 171 -6.85 -2.68 2.97
CA THR A 171 -5.73 -2.59 2.02
C THR A 171 -4.39 -2.83 2.70
N ILE A 172 -4.12 -2.13 3.82
CA ILE A 172 -2.85 -2.28 4.54
C ILE A 172 -2.73 -3.68 5.14
N THR A 173 -3.81 -4.28 5.65
CA THR A 173 -3.82 -5.66 6.14
C THR A 173 -3.48 -6.65 5.03
N PHE A 174 -4.05 -6.48 3.84
CA PHE A 174 -3.74 -7.32 2.69
C PHE A 174 -2.26 -7.21 2.27
N ARG A 175 -1.71 -5.99 2.21
CA ARG A 175 -0.28 -5.79 1.92
C ARG A 175 0.62 -6.42 2.98
N LEU A 176 0.23 -6.37 4.26
CA LEU A 176 0.95 -7.06 5.35
C LEU A 176 0.90 -8.58 5.17
N PHE A 177 -0.25 -9.14 4.81
CA PHE A 177 -0.40 -10.55 4.47
C PHE A 177 0.54 -10.96 3.32
N GLN A 178 0.57 -10.19 2.22
CA GLN A 178 1.43 -10.45 1.06
C GLN A 178 2.92 -10.46 1.44
N GLU A 179 3.37 -9.49 2.24
CA GLU A 179 4.76 -9.42 2.70
C GLU A 179 5.15 -10.64 3.54
N ILE A 180 4.27 -11.06 4.46
CA ILE A 180 4.52 -12.23 5.31
C ILE A 180 4.58 -13.50 4.45
N LEU A 181 3.65 -13.67 3.53
CA LEU A 181 3.59 -14.83 2.64
C LEU A 181 4.82 -14.91 1.73
N ASN A 182 5.27 -13.77 1.21
CA ASN A 182 6.50 -13.68 0.41
C ASN A 182 7.74 -14.07 1.24
N ASN A 183 7.82 -13.65 2.51
CA ASN A 183 8.89 -14.07 3.41
C ASN A 183 8.91 -15.59 3.60
N ILE A 184 7.74 -16.22 3.76
CA ILE A 184 7.62 -17.68 3.86
C ILE A 184 8.14 -18.35 2.59
N VAL A 185 7.64 -17.93 1.43
CA VAL A 185 8.00 -18.51 0.13
C VAL A 185 9.50 -18.39 -0.15
N ARG A 186 10.12 -17.25 0.20
CA ARG A 186 11.54 -16.99 -0.10
C ARG A 186 12.52 -17.59 0.91
N HIS A 187 12.14 -17.67 2.19
CA HIS A 187 13.10 -17.91 3.26
C HIS A 187 12.78 -19.10 4.16
N ALA A 188 11.50 -19.46 4.32
CA ALA A 188 11.13 -20.42 5.37
C ALA A 188 11.45 -21.87 4.99
N GLN A 189 11.48 -22.24 3.70
CA GLN A 189 11.48 -23.65 3.26
C GLN A 189 10.35 -24.48 3.93
N ALA A 190 9.23 -23.81 4.26
CA ALA A 190 8.09 -24.42 4.90
C ALA A 190 7.34 -25.35 3.95
N LYS A 191 6.62 -26.33 4.52
CA LYS A 191 5.69 -27.21 3.79
C LYS A 191 4.24 -26.97 4.17
N GLU A 192 4.01 -26.40 5.35
CA GLU A 192 2.67 -26.15 5.89
C GLU A 192 2.56 -24.70 6.35
N ILE A 193 1.44 -24.07 5.99
CA ILE A 193 1.11 -22.69 6.34
C ILE A 193 -0.29 -22.67 6.94
N VAL A 194 -0.43 -22.12 8.15
CA VAL A 194 -1.71 -21.96 8.83
C VAL A 194 -2.02 -20.47 8.93
N ILE A 195 -3.17 -20.07 8.39
CA ILE A 195 -3.63 -18.68 8.33
C ILE A 195 -4.99 -18.59 9.01
N ASN A 196 -5.08 -17.71 10.00
CA ASN A 196 -6.32 -17.43 10.70
C ASN A 196 -6.62 -15.94 10.66
N LEU A 197 -7.76 -15.60 10.08
CA LEU A 197 -8.34 -14.27 10.10
C LEU A 197 -9.55 -14.28 11.03
N ALA A 198 -9.55 -13.47 12.06
CA ALA A 198 -10.64 -13.39 13.02
C ALA A 198 -11.06 -11.94 13.24
N PHE A 199 -12.36 -11.71 13.39
CA PHE A 199 -12.90 -10.40 13.75
C PHE A 199 -13.83 -10.55 14.94
N ALA A 200 -13.41 -10.01 16.09
CA ALA A 200 -14.18 -10.10 17.32
C ALA A 200 -13.93 -8.86 18.18
N GLY A 201 -14.98 -8.36 18.84
CA GLY A 201 -14.85 -7.21 19.76
C GLY A 201 -14.28 -5.95 19.10
N ASN A 202 -14.60 -5.72 17.82
CA ASN A 202 -14.09 -4.61 17.02
C ASN A 202 -12.56 -4.64 16.82
N VAL A 203 -11.98 -5.85 16.80
CA VAL A 203 -10.56 -6.09 16.57
C VAL A 203 -10.41 -7.14 15.48
N LEU A 204 -9.67 -6.80 14.43
CA LEU A 204 -9.24 -7.74 13.40
C LEU A 204 -7.91 -8.37 13.81
N THR A 205 -7.85 -9.69 13.79
CA THR A 205 -6.64 -10.47 14.08
C THR A 205 -6.28 -11.29 12.85
N LEU A 206 -5.07 -11.08 12.32
CA LEU A 206 -4.46 -11.91 11.29
C LEU A 206 -3.30 -12.67 11.91
N SER A 207 -3.36 -14.00 11.92
CA SER A 207 -2.28 -14.87 12.38
C SER A 207 -1.82 -15.75 11.23
N ILE A 208 -0.52 -15.75 10.96
CA ILE A 208 0.11 -16.58 9.92
C ILE A 208 1.24 -17.36 10.57
N GLN A 209 1.21 -18.67 10.43
CA GLN A 209 2.19 -19.60 10.96
C GLN A 209 2.74 -20.48 9.85
N ASP A 210 4.06 -20.66 9.81
CA ASP A 210 4.73 -21.62 8.94
C ASP A 210 5.55 -22.62 9.78
N ASN A 211 5.79 -23.81 9.22
CA ASN A 211 6.63 -24.85 9.82
C ASN A 211 8.06 -24.88 9.26
N GLY A 212 8.57 -23.76 8.77
CA GLY A 212 9.88 -23.66 8.14
C GLY A 212 11.06 -23.66 9.11
N ASN A 213 12.20 -23.22 8.59
CA ASN A 213 13.46 -23.19 9.34
C ASN A 213 13.50 -22.16 10.47
N GLY A 214 12.54 -21.23 10.54
CA GLY A 214 12.53 -20.13 11.52
C GLY A 214 13.84 -19.32 11.54
N PHE A 215 13.97 -18.41 12.50
CA PHE A 215 15.16 -17.59 12.71
C PHE A 215 15.20 -17.02 14.13
N ASP A 216 16.37 -16.56 14.56
CA ASP A 216 16.49 -15.80 15.79
C ASP A 216 16.05 -14.35 15.55
N VAL A 217 14.92 -13.97 16.16
CA VAL A 217 14.33 -12.64 16.02
C VAL A 217 15.25 -11.55 16.58
N ALA A 218 15.90 -11.80 17.72
CA ALA A 218 16.75 -10.81 18.38
C ALA A 218 18.02 -10.56 17.55
N GLU A 219 18.59 -11.61 16.97
CA GLU A 219 19.78 -11.51 16.13
C GLU A 219 19.49 -10.74 14.82
N ILE A 220 18.39 -11.06 14.12
CA ILE A 220 18.01 -10.39 12.87
C ILE A 220 17.73 -8.90 13.08
N MET A 221 17.08 -8.56 14.20
CA MET A 221 16.78 -7.16 14.54
C MET A 221 18.05 -6.37 14.87
N LYS A 222 19.02 -6.99 15.57
CA LYS A 222 20.31 -6.36 15.91
C LYS A 222 21.20 -6.14 14.68
N GLN A 223 21.18 -7.07 13.72
CA GLN A 223 22.00 -7.00 12.51
C GLN A 223 21.42 -6.07 11.42
N HIS A 224 20.28 -5.39 11.66
CA HIS A 224 19.57 -4.57 10.66
C HIS A 224 19.22 -5.32 9.35
N LYS A 225 19.27 -6.65 9.35
CA LYS A 225 18.90 -7.49 8.20
C LYS A 225 17.40 -7.75 8.12
N GLY A 226 16.64 -7.38 9.16
CA GLY A 226 15.19 -7.57 9.27
C GLY A 226 14.33 -6.46 8.64
N MET A 227 14.73 -5.86 7.51
CA MET A 227 13.97 -4.76 6.89
C MET A 227 12.50 -5.12 6.63
N GLY A 228 12.21 -6.36 6.19
CA GLY A 228 10.85 -6.85 6.00
C GLY A 228 10.04 -6.89 7.31
N LEU A 229 10.64 -7.39 8.40
CA LEU A 229 9.99 -7.44 9.72
C LEU A 229 9.75 -6.03 10.29
N GLN A 230 10.72 -5.13 10.15
CA GLN A 230 10.56 -3.73 10.55
C GLN A 230 9.46 -3.02 9.74
N ASN A 231 9.35 -3.32 8.45
CA ASN A 231 8.29 -2.81 7.59
C ASN A 231 6.92 -3.33 8.01
N ILE A 232 6.81 -4.61 8.37
CA ILE A 232 5.58 -5.20 8.92
C ILE A 232 5.18 -4.45 10.20
N GLN A 233 6.11 -4.24 11.14
CA GLN A 233 5.84 -3.52 12.38
C GLN A 233 5.40 -2.07 12.13
N LYS A 234 6.12 -1.34 11.27
CA LYS A 234 5.80 0.06 10.92
C LYS A 234 4.43 0.20 10.25
N ARG A 235 4.14 -0.62 9.24
CA ARG A 235 2.87 -0.55 8.49
C ARG A 235 1.68 -0.92 9.36
N ALA A 236 1.81 -1.94 10.22
CA ALA A 236 0.77 -2.24 11.20
C ALA A 236 0.54 -1.06 12.16
N GLY A 237 1.61 -0.41 12.62
CA GLY A 237 1.52 0.79 13.47
C GLY A 237 0.79 1.96 12.80
N MET A 238 0.90 2.13 11.48
CA MET A 238 0.20 3.21 10.73
C MET A 238 -1.32 3.11 10.83
N ILE A 239 -1.86 1.90 11.02
CA ILE A 239 -3.31 1.66 11.18
C ILE A 239 -3.72 1.41 12.64
N GLY A 240 -2.85 1.78 13.58
CA GLY A 240 -3.08 1.57 15.02
C GLY A 240 -2.96 0.11 15.45
N GLY A 241 -2.41 -0.76 14.61
CA GLY A 241 -2.26 -2.18 14.87
C GLY A 241 -0.97 -2.53 15.64
N HIS A 242 -0.99 -3.70 16.28
CA HIS A 242 0.13 -4.28 16.99
C HIS A 242 0.58 -5.59 16.32
N THR A 243 1.88 -5.87 16.36
CA THR A 243 2.49 -7.05 15.73
C THR A 243 3.30 -7.83 16.75
N GLN A 244 3.09 -9.15 16.77
CA GLN A 244 3.83 -10.10 17.57
C GLN A 244 4.46 -11.11 16.63
N ILE A 245 5.79 -11.22 16.70
CA ILE A 245 6.58 -12.13 15.87
C ILE A 245 7.24 -13.14 16.81
N GLN A 246 6.99 -14.42 16.58
CA GLN A 246 7.60 -15.53 17.29
C GLN A 246 8.29 -16.41 16.26
N SER A 247 9.61 -16.55 16.38
CA SER A 247 10.39 -17.43 15.52
C SER A 247 11.55 -17.98 16.33
N ALA A 248 11.93 -19.22 16.05
CA ALA A 248 13.16 -19.81 16.54
C ALA A 248 13.75 -20.72 15.47
N PRO A 249 15.08 -20.85 15.37
CA PRO A 249 15.72 -21.76 14.42
C PRO A 249 15.18 -23.19 14.57
N GLY A 250 14.68 -23.76 13.47
CA GLY A 250 14.07 -25.09 13.37
C GLY A 250 12.60 -25.20 13.79
N ALA A 251 11.99 -24.12 14.31
CA ALA A 251 10.63 -24.16 14.87
C ALA A 251 9.56 -23.43 14.03
N GLY A 252 9.92 -22.95 12.85
CA GLY A 252 9.05 -22.13 12.01
C GLY A 252 8.89 -20.70 12.52
N THR A 253 7.93 -19.98 11.94
CA THR A 253 7.62 -18.60 12.33
C THR A 253 6.12 -18.43 12.50
N THR A 254 5.72 -17.65 13.52
CA THR A 254 4.35 -17.20 13.75
C THR A 254 4.34 -15.68 13.81
N ILE A 255 3.54 -15.05 12.96
CA ILE A 255 3.33 -13.61 12.94
C ILE A 255 1.84 -13.35 13.19
N LYS A 256 1.56 -12.62 14.28
CA LYS A 256 0.22 -12.20 14.66
C LYS A 256 0.11 -10.69 14.58
N ILE A 257 -0.88 -10.21 13.84
CA ILE A 257 -1.21 -8.80 13.67
C ILE A 257 -2.60 -8.55 14.24
N THR A 258 -2.73 -7.55 15.11
CA THR A 258 -3.99 -7.20 15.77
C THR A 258 -4.30 -5.73 15.46
N ILE A 259 -5.46 -5.45 14.87
CA ILE A 259 -5.83 -4.13 14.36
C ILE A 259 -7.18 -3.72 14.97
N PRO A 260 -7.24 -2.61 15.74
CA PRO A 260 -8.51 -2.09 16.21
C PRO A 260 -9.30 -1.54 15.01
N TYR A 261 -10.58 -1.87 14.90
CA TYR A 261 -11.44 -1.39 13.81
C TYR A 261 -12.18 -0.10 14.16
#